data_AF-A0A9W7GAH7-F1
#
_entry.id   AF-A0A9W7GAH7-F1
#
_cell.length_a   1.000
_cell.length_b   1.000
_cell.length_c   1.000
_cell.angle_alpha   90.00
_cell.angle_beta   90.00
_cell.angle_gamma   90.00
#
_symmetry.space_group_name_H-M   'P 1'
#
loop_
_entity.id
_entity.type
_entity.pdbx_description
1 polymer ?
#
loop_
_entity_poly.entity_id
_entity_poly.type
_entity_poly.pdbx_seq_one_letter_code
_entity_poly.pdbx_strand_id
1 'polypeptide(L)'
;MAPKKKGPLKGPKGGRKGKPAPPKKKNNSLSGQVTKQRKKESKMTSAQRAERKKELEKEAKEYEEEMMEGKKRNQRKSRATYSQFKQKAKEERIRMWKWACRKVIKRSYVQKIYRTTEAINAIIAGETQNKADNPDTSSVGSSLTGASTISKAAQKTIQGHEDVKTAHHERLSKLHFDDKEWKEAIHHLKETIKRIPKKVSNIEMLSESYISLFHETKDFTNLEHARTALGTYLSRMKTTIFTLPLFPKGIFRLGRVYEIYGSFEGALEVYGMILELFPKYNKYKLVLYRCAVVMLHLANLSNADVGELTRKARELMEYCLESSVTDQMDMSHLSREDVCMVYARILAKQDEHYSGETNKSMLSSTMSEIFFLRKERKLTGRTASTHLIYFKSPLTWINLASEYSVKSEPTLAVNMYDEAITLMKKSGKKKPLEMRLRHNTSSGKKELE
;
A
#
# COMPACT_ATOMS: atom_id res chain seq x y z
N MET A 1 -50.91 32.78 -11.65
CA MET A 1 -49.55 33.34 -11.78
C MET A 1 -48.73 32.43 -12.69
N ALA A 2 -48.39 32.89 -13.90
CA ALA A 2 -47.68 32.10 -14.91
C ALA A 2 -46.15 32.11 -14.68
N PRO A 3 -45.41 31.04 -15.02
CA PRO A 3 -43.96 31.03 -14.85
C PRO A 3 -43.27 31.74 -16.03
N LYS A 4 -42.35 32.66 -15.70
CA LYS A 4 -41.51 33.40 -16.65
C LYS A 4 -40.57 32.44 -17.40
N LYS A 5 -40.58 32.52 -18.73
CA LYS A 5 -39.62 31.87 -19.64
C LYS A 5 -38.20 32.34 -19.32
N LYS A 6 -37.30 31.38 -19.01
CA LYS A 6 -35.85 31.62 -18.92
C LYS A 6 -35.27 31.67 -20.34
N GLY A 7 -34.59 32.77 -20.66
CA GLY A 7 -33.87 32.96 -21.92
C GLY A 7 -32.60 32.10 -22.03
N PRO A 8 -32.03 31.97 -23.24
CA PRO A 8 -30.92 31.06 -23.50
C PRO A 8 -29.62 31.59 -22.89
N LEU A 9 -28.98 30.74 -22.07
CA LEU A 9 -27.64 30.97 -21.53
C LEU A 9 -26.63 30.98 -22.69
N LYS A 10 -26.04 32.15 -22.95
CA LYS A 10 -24.86 32.29 -23.81
C LYS A 10 -23.69 31.55 -23.17
N GLY A 11 -23.25 30.47 -23.80
CA GLY A 11 -22.07 29.72 -23.40
C GLY A 11 -20.80 30.58 -23.44
N PRO A 12 -19.79 30.26 -22.61
CA PRO A 12 -18.55 31.01 -22.54
C PRO A 12 -17.81 30.93 -23.88
N LYS A 13 -17.51 32.10 -24.46
CA LYS A 13 -16.65 32.22 -25.63
C LYS A 13 -15.29 31.60 -25.31
N GLY A 14 -15.02 30.44 -25.88
CA GLY A 14 -13.74 29.75 -25.77
C GLY A 14 -12.62 30.62 -26.35
N GLY A 15 -11.80 31.18 -25.47
CA GLY A 15 -10.51 31.77 -25.85
C GLY A 15 -9.65 30.68 -26.49
N ARG A 16 -9.46 30.76 -27.81
CA ARG A 16 -8.47 29.98 -28.56
C ARG A 16 -7.09 30.31 -27.97
N LYS A 17 -6.61 29.47 -27.06
CA LYS A 17 -5.19 29.44 -26.69
C LYS A 17 -4.39 29.13 -27.95
N GLY A 18 -3.55 30.08 -28.35
CA GLY A 18 -2.69 29.98 -29.52
C GLY A 18 -1.90 28.68 -29.51
N LYS A 19 -1.92 27.97 -30.64
CA LYS A 19 -1.03 26.82 -30.86
C LYS A 19 0.42 27.32 -30.67
N PRO A 20 1.26 26.63 -29.87
CA PRO A 20 2.67 26.96 -29.81
C PRO A 20 3.27 26.84 -31.21
N ALA A 21 3.99 27.88 -31.63
CA ALA A 21 4.69 27.89 -32.91
C ALA A 21 5.62 26.66 -32.98
N PRO A 22 5.63 25.90 -34.08
CA PRO A 22 6.53 24.77 -34.22
C PRO A 22 7.98 25.25 -34.07
N PRO A 23 8.84 24.47 -33.41
CA PRO A 23 10.24 24.84 -33.25
C PRO A 23 10.86 25.08 -34.62
N LYS A 24 11.48 26.27 -34.81
CA LYS A 24 12.24 26.62 -36.01
C LYS A 24 13.35 25.58 -36.17
N LYS A 25 13.12 24.56 -36.98
CA LYS A 25 14.17 23.62 -37.39
C LYS A 25 15.22 24.44 -38.11
N LYS A 26 16.45 24.43 -37.59
CA LYS A 26 17.63 24.91 -38.32
C LYS A 26 17.69 24.08 -39.61
N ASN A 27 17.31 24.68 -40.73
CA ASN A 27 17.51 24.11 -42.05
C ASN A 27 19.02 24.07 -42.31
N ASN A 28 19.68 23.01 -41.85
CA ASN A 28 20.99 22.65 -42.38
C ASN A 28 20.79 22.42 -43.88
N SER A 29 21.50 23.21 -44.68
CA SER A 29 21.35 23.30 -46.12
C SER A 29 21.71 21.97 -46.80
N LEU A 30 20.69 21.15 -47.01
CA LEU A 30 20.72 19.97 -47.89
C LEU A 30 21.33 20.29 -49.27
N SER A 31 21.31 21.55 -49.71
CA SER A 31 21.92 21.99 -50.97
C SER A 31 23.44 21.76 -51.07
N GLY A 32 24.16 21.76 -49.94
CA GLY A 32 25.61 21.53 -49.92
C GLY A 32 26.03 20.07 -50.07
N GLN A 33 25.18 19.12 -49.64
CA GLN A 33 25.46 17.69 -49.80
C GLN A 33 25.09 17.19 -51.19
N VAL A 34 23.98 17.68 -51.76
CA VAL A 34 23.52 17.30 -53.11
C VAL A 34 24.53 17.71 -54.19
N THR A 35 25.19 18.87 -54.05
CA THR A 35 26.20 19.35 -55.01
C THR A 35 27.50 18.54 -54.96
N LYS A 36 27.91 18.04 -53.78
CA LYS A 36 29.08 17.14 -53.66
C LYS A 36 28.80 15.74 -54.20
N GLN A 37 27.58 15.22 -54.02
CA GLN A 37 27.19 13.92 -54.60
C GLN A 37 27.14 13.96 -56.14
N ARG A 38 26.56 15.02 -56.73
CA ARG A 38 26.49 15.16 -58.19
C ARG A 38 27.87 15.19 -58.88
N LYS A 39 28.88 15.83 -58.27
CA LYS A 39 30.27 15.82 -58.78
C LYS A 39 30.94 14.45 -58.69
N LYS A 40 30.52 13.60 -57.74
CA LYS A 40 31.04 12.23 -57.61
C LYS A 40 30.37 11.31 -58.64
N GLU A 41 29.09 11.52 -58.90
CA GLU A 41 28.31 10.77 -59.91
C GLU A 41 28.72 11.06 -61.36
N SER A 42 29.16 12.29 -61.66
CA SER A 42 29.62 12.64 -63.00
C SER A 42 30.89 11.89 -63.43
N LYS A 43 31.68 11.38 -62.47
CA LYS A 43 32.91 10.59 -62.73
C LYS A 43 32.70 9.07 -62.76
N MET A 44 31.49 8.59 -62.44
CA MET A 44 31.20 7.14 -62.46
C MET A 44 30.97 6.63 -63.89
N THR A 45 31.46 5.42 -64.17
CA THR A 45 31.19 4.71 -65.44
C THR A 45 29.72 4.29 -65.53
N SER A 46 29.23 3.97 -66.73
CA SER A 46 27.83 3.56 -66.94
C SER A 46 27.43 2.35 -66.09
N ALA A 47 28.34 1.38 -65.91
CA ALA A 47 28.14 0.22 -65.05
C ALA A 47 28.00 0.61 -63.57
N GLN A 48 28.87 1.48 -63.06
CA GLN A 48 28.81 1.98 -61.68
C GLN A 48 27.53 2.78 -61.41
N ARG A 49 27.03 3.53 -62.41
CA ARG A 49 25.74 4.24 -62.30
C ARG A 49 24.56 3.28 -62.24
N ALA A 50 24.59 2.19 -63.01
CA ALA A 50 23.55 1.17 -62.97
C ALA A 50 23.52 0.43 -61.63
N GLU A 51 24.69 0.10 -61.08
CA GLU A 51 24.81 -0.53 -59.76
C GLU A 51 24.35 0.40 -58.64
N ARG A 52 24.79 1.67 -58.65
CA ARG A 52 24.35 2.67 -57.68
C ARG A 52 22.85 2.94 -57.74
N LYS A 53 22.24 2.90 -58.93
CA LYS A 53 20.79 3.02 -59.08
C LYS A 53 20.06 1.84 -58.42
N LYS A 54 20.56 0.61 -58.57
CA LYS A 54 20.00 -0.58 -57.89
C LYS A 54 20.14 -0.48 -56.37
N GLU A 55 21.28 0.00 -55.86
CA GLU A 55 21.46 0.25 -54.43
C GLU A 55 20.46 1.29 -53.90
N LEU A 56 20.30 2.42 -54.60
CA LEU A 56 19.35 3.46 -54.21
C LEU A 56 17.90 2.98 -54.25
N GLU A 57 17.53 2.15 -55.24
CA GLU A 57 16.21 1.52 -55.29
C GLU A 57 16.01 0.53 -54.13
N LYS A 58 17.05 -0.18 -53.70
CA LYS A 58 17.02 -1.07 -52.54
C LYS A 58 16.89 -0.27 -51.24
N GLU A 59 17.71 0.76 -51.04
CA GLU A 59 17.64 1.68 -49.89
C GLU A 59 16.25 2.35 -49.79
N ALA A 60 15.67 2.77 -50.93
CA ALA A 60 14.33 3.36 -50.97
C ALA A 60 13.25 2.35 -50.56
N LYS A 61 13.33 1.10 -51.02
CA LYS A 61 12.40 0.03 -50.61
C LYS A 61 12.54 -0.31 -49.13
N GLU A 62 13.75 -0.46 -48.62
CA GLU A 62 14.00 -0.71 -47.18
C GLU A 62 13.45 0.44 -46.32
N TYR A 63 13.63 1.69 -46.76
CA TYR A 63 13.07 2.86 -46.07
C TYR A 63 11.53 2.89 -46.09
N GLU A 64 10.90 2.56 -47.21
CA GLU A 64 9.44 2.44 -47.29
C GLU A 64 8.90 1.32 -46.41
N GLU A 65 9.57 0.16 -46.38
CA GLU A 65 9.23 -0.95 -45.49
C GLU A 65 9.35 -0.57 -44.01
N GLU A 66 10.43 0.10 -43.61
CA GLU A 66 10.63 0.58 -42.23
C GLU A 66 9.55 1.60 -41.84
N MET A 67 9.22 2.54 -42.72
CA MET A 67 8.15 3.52 -42.50
C MET A 67 6.78 2.86 -42.37
N MET A 68 6.48 1.84 -43.18
CA MET A 68 5.23 1.08 -43.11
C MET A 68 5.18 0.22 -41.85
N GLU A 69 6.29 -0.39 -41.44
CA GLU A 69 6.38 -1.14 -40.19
C GLU A 69 6.21 -0.22 -38.97
N GLY A 70 6.81 0.98 -38.99
CA GLY A 70 6.63 2.02 -37.99
C GLY A 70 5.17 2.45 -37.82
N LYS A 71 4.44 2.66 -38.93
CA LYS A 71 3.00 2.94 -38.93
C LYS A 71 2.19 1.76 -38.34
N LYS A 72 2.48 0.53 -38.76
CA LYS A 72 1.84 -0.70 -38.21
C LYS A 72 2.11 -0.85 -36.71
N ARG A 73 3.34 -0.62 -36.24
CA ARG A 73 3.72 -0.63 -34.81
C ARG A 73 2.96 0.43 -34.02
N ASN A 74 2.85 1.66 -34.53
CA ASN A 74 2.09 2.73 -33.89
C ASN A 74 0.57 2.43 -33.83
N GLN A 75 0.01 1.85 -34.89
CA GLN A 75 -1.39 1.41 -34.91
C GLN A 75 -1.64 0.24 -33.95
N ARG A 76 -0.70 -0.70 -33.81
CA ARG A 76 -0.77 -1.77 -32.80
C ARG A 76 -0.73 -1.21 -31.39
N LYS A 77 0.16 -0.23 -31.11
CA LYS A 77 0.22 0.47 -29.81
C LYS A 77 -1.08 1.24 -29.50
N SER A 78 -1.67 1.92 -30.47
CA SER A 78 -2.94 2.65 -30.27
C SER A 78 -4.12 1.70 -30.04
N ARG A 79 -4.18 0.56 -30.75
CA ARG A 79 -5.19 -0.49 -30.50
C ARG A 79 -5.01 -1.16 -29.14
N ALA A 80 -3.77 -1.45 -28.74
CA ALA A 80 -3.47 -2.03 -27.42
C ALA A 80 -3.88 -1.08 -26.29
N THR A 81 -3.54 0.21 -26.41
CA THR A 81 -3.94 1.24 -25.43
C THR A 81 -5.45 1.45 -25.39
N TYR A 82 -6.14 1.43 -26.54
CA TYR A 82 -7.60 1.50 -26.58
C TYR A 82 -8.27 0.26 -25.97
N SER A 83 -7.74 -0.94 -26.21
CA SER A 83 -8.22 -2.18 -25.58
C SER A 83 -8.04 -2.15 -24.06
N GLN A 84 -6.87 -1.74 -23.58
CA GLN A 84 -6.59 -1.53 -22.16
C GLN A 84 -7.54 -0.49 -21.53
N PHE A 85 -7.79 0.62 -22.24
CA PHE A 85 -8.75 1.63 -21.80
C PHE A 85 -10.17 1.07 -21.71
N LYS A 86 -10.64 0.32 -22.71
CA LYS A 86 -11.96 -0.31 -22.73
C LYS A 86 -12.11 -1.35 -21.60
N GLN A 87 -11.06 -2.13 -21.34
CA GLN A 87 -11.01 -3.07 -20.22
C GLN A 87 -11.10 -2.33 -18.89
N LYS A 88 -10.28 -1.30 -18.67
CA LYS A 88 -10.30 -0.48 -17.46
C LYS A 88 -11.66 0.19 -17.25
N ALA A 89 -12.29 0.70 -18.29
CA ALA A 89 -13.64 1.28 -18.23
C ALA A 89 -14.73 0.24 -17.95
N LYS A 90 -14.57 -1.01 -18.39
CA LYS A 90 -15.46 -2.12 -18.04
C LYS A 90 -15.29 -2.51 -16.57
N GLU A 91 -14.05 -2.66 -16.11
CA GLU A 91 -13.72 -2.94 -14.71
C GLU A 91 -14.27 -1.85 -13.78
N GLU A 92 -14.14 -0.58 -14.17
CA GLU A 92 -14.66 0.56 -13.42
C GLU A 92 -16.20 0.58 -13.37
N ARG A 93 -16.88 0.24 -14.46
CA ARG A 93 -18.35 0.08 -14.46
C ARG A 93 -18.79 -1.07 -13.54
N ILE A 94 -18.10 -2.21 -13.59
CA ILE A 94 -18.38 -3.34 -12.69
C ILE A 94 -18.15 -2.91 -11.23
N ARG A 95 -17.08 -2.16 -10.95
CA ARG A 95 -16.77 -1.62 -9.62
C ARG A 95 -17.88 -0.69 -9.12
N MET A 96 -18.32 0.26 -9.94
CA MET A 96 -19.42 1.18 -9.59
C MET A 96 -20.75 0.44 -9.38
N TRP A 97 -21.07 -0.55 -10.23
CA TRP A 97 -22.28 -1.36 -10.07
C TRP A 97 -22.25 -2.19 -8.78
N LYS A 98 -21.13 -2.87 -8.49
CA LYS A 98 -20.94 -3.59 -7.23
C LYS A 98 -21.11 -2.67 -6.02
N TRP A 99 -20.52 -1.47 -6.06
CA TRP A 99 -20.69 -0.47 -5.01
C TRP A 99 -22.16 -0.06 -4.83
N ALA A 100 -22.88 0.22 -5.92
CA ALA A 100 -24.31 0.58 -5.86
C ALA A 100 -25.16 -0.55 -5.26
N CYS A 101 -24.93 -1.80 -5.67
CA CYS A 101 -25.59 -2.97 -5.09
C CYS A 101 -25.28 -3.11 -3.59
N ARG A 102 -24.00 -2.97 -3.19
CA ARG A 102 -23.60 -3.02 -1.77
C ARG A 102 -24.27 -1.92 -0.95
N LYS A 103 -24.41 -0.71 -1.49
CA LYS A 103 -25.11 0.41 -0.82
C LYS A 103 -26.58 0.10 -0.56
N VAL A 104 -27.29 -0.51 -1.52
CA VAL A 104 -28.68 -0.95 -1.34
C VAL A 104 -28.77 -2.06 -0.29
N ILE A 105 -27.88 -3.05 -0.36
CA ILE A 105 -27.82 -4.17 0.60
C ILE A 105 -27.55 -3.66 2.03
N LYS A 106 -26.59 -2.73 2.20
CA LYS A 106 -26.28 -2.10 3.50
C LYS A 106 -27.51 -1.42 4.10
N ARG A 107 -28.21 -0.58 3.33
CA ARG A 107 -29.45 0.08 3.77
C ARG A 107 -30.51 -0.93 4.22
N SER A 108 -30.66 -2.03 3.48
CA SER A 108 -31.60 -3.10 3.87
C SER A 108 -31.22 -3.75 5.20
N TYR A 109 -29.94 -4.06 5.42
CA TYR A 109 -29.50 -4.63 6.71
C TYR A 109 -29.65 -3.67 7.88
N VAL A 110 -29.35 -2.39 7.68
CA VAL A 110 -29.56 -1.36 8.71
C VAL A 110 -31.03 -1.29 9.09
N GLN A 111 -31.95 -1.25 8.12
CA GLN A 111 -33.39 -1.27 8.39
C GLN A 111 -33.83 -2.55 9.13
N LYS A 112 -33.26 -3.72 8.78
CA LYS A 112 -33.57 -4.97 9.48
C LYS A 112 -33.11 -4.94 10.94
N ILE A 113 -31.94 -4.35 11.24
CA ILE A 113 -31.46 -4.16 12.62
C ILE A 113 -32.38 -3.25 13.42
N TYR A 114 -32.87 -2.15 12.81
CA TYR A 114 -33.83 -1.26 13.47
C TYR A 114 -35.13 -2.01 13.79
N ARG A 115 -35.72 -2.70 12.81
CA ARG A 115 -36.96 -3.47 13.00
C ARG A 115 -36.83 -4.57 14.04
N THR A 116 -35.70 -5.31 14.08
CA THR A 116 -35.48 -6.31 15.12
C THR A 116 -35.30 -5.70 16.50
N THR A 117 -34.70 -4.50 16.58
CA THR A 117 -34.57 -3.78 17.84
C THR A 117 -35.92 -3.26 18.35
N GLU A 118 -36.76 -2.72 17.46
CA GLU A 118 -38.13 -2.30 17.79
C GLU A 118 -38.98 -3.50 18.26
N ALA A 119 -38.88 -4.65 17.58
CA ALA A 119 -39.59 -5.86 17.97
C ALA A 119 -39.19 -6.35 19.37
N ILE A 120 -37.88 -6.36 19.70
CA ILE A 120 -37.39 -6.71 21.03
C ILE A 120 -37.95 -5.73 22.08
N ASN A 121 -37.89 -4.42 21.82
CA ASN A 121 -38.39 -3.41 22.75
C ASN A 121 -39.90 -3.52 22.98
N ALA A 122 -40.68 -3.85 21.94
CA ALA A 122 -42.12 -4.06 22.05
C ALA A 122 -42.48 -5.29 22.91
N ILE A 123 -41.73 -6.40 22.78
CA ILE A 123 -41.90 -7.58 23.64
C ILE A 123 -41.63 -7.22 25.10
N ILE A 124 -40.54 -6.49 25.37
CA ILE A 124 -40.19 -6.03 26.72
C ILE A 124 -41.28 -5.12 27.29
N ALA A 125 -41.76 -4.14 26.51
CA ALA A 125 -42.82 -3.22 26.93
C ALA A 125 -44.15 -3.93 27.22
N GLY A 126 -44.56 -4.87 26.37
CA GLY A 126 -45.78 -5.65 26.57
C GLY A 126 -45.74 -6.50 27.84
N GLU A 127 -44.59 -7.10 28.16
CA GLU A 127 -44.44 -7.82 29.43
C GLU A 127 -44.48 -6.89 30.65
N THR A 128 -44.00 -5.64 30.54
CA THR A 128 -44.10 -4.67 31.64
C THR A 128 -45.51 -4.16 31.86
N GLN A 129 -46.31 -4.01 30.80
CA GLN A 129 -47.72 -3.58 30.90
C GLN A 129 -48.60 -4.68 31.51
N ASN A 130 -48.45 -5.93 31.07
CA ASN A 130 -49.20 -7.06 31.63
C ASN A 130 -48.96 -7.25 33.15
N LYS A 131 -47.83 -6.77 33.69
CA LYS A 131 -47.57 -6.75 35.14
C LYS A 131 -48.24 -5.57 35.84
N ALA A 132 -48.37 -4.42 35.18
CA ALA A 132 -49.04 -3.25 35.75
C ALA A 132 -50.56 -3.45 35.84
N ASP A 133 -51.15 -4.15 34.87
CA ASP A 133 -52.61 -4.34 34.79
C ASP A 133 -53.14 -5.44 35.73
N ASN A 134 -52.27 -6.13 36.46
CA ASN A 134 -52.64 -7.19 37.42
C ASN A 134 -52.02 -6.95 38.82
N PRO A 135 -52.36 -5.83 39.51
CA PRO A 135 -51.76 -5.45 40.79
C PRO A 135 -52.22 -6.31 41.98
N ASP A 136 -53.31 -7.07 41.86
CA ASP A 136 -54.03 -7.64 43.01
C ASP A 136 -53.44 -8.95 43.59
N THR A 137 -52.24 -9.35 43.20
CA THR A 137 -51.51 -10.47 43.86
C THR A 137 -50.41 -9.99 44.81
N SER A 138 -50.62 -8.83 45.46
CA SER A 138 -49.79 -8.33 46.56
C SER A 138 -50.14 -9.03 47.89
N SER A 139 -49.66 -10.25 48.06
CA SER A 139 -49.59 -10.92 49.38
C SER A 139 -48.13 -10.94 49.85
N VAL A 140 -47.81 -9.92 50.64
CA VAL A 140 -46.82 -9.83 51.73
C VAL A 140 -45.68 -10.86 51.73
N GLY A 141 -44.47 -10.40 51.39
CA GLY A 141 -43.26 -11.20 51.57
C GLY A 141 -42.02 -10.56 50.98
N SER A 142 -41.52 -9.52 51.63
CA SER A 142 -40.26 -8.82 51.38
C SER A 142 -39.10 -9.74 50.94
N SER A 143 -38.71 -9.65 49.67
CA SER A 143 -37.37 -10.05 49.20
C SER A 143 -37.03 -9.22 47.97
N LEU A 144 -36.18 -8.21 48.19
CA LEU A 144 -35.79 -7.14 47.27
C LEU A 144 -34.80 -7.61 46.18
N THR A 145 -35.11 -8.73 45.52
CA THR A 145 -34.39 -9.24 44.35
C THR A 145 -35.37 -9.35 43.18
N GLY A 146 -36.02 -8.23 42.86
CA GLY A 146 -36.98 -8.08 41.76
C GLY A 146 -36.32 -8.13 40.37
N ALA A 147 -35.65 -9.22 40.04
CA ALA A 147 -35.36 -9.55 38.65
C ALA A 147 -36.69 -9.97 38.02
N SER A 148 -37.33 -9.05 37.30
CA SER A 148 -38.52 -9.29 36.49
C SER A 148 -38.37 -10.61 35.71
N THR A 149 -39.08 -11.66 36.13
CA THR A 149 -39.11 -12.93 35.44
C THR A 149 -39.86 -12.74 34.11
N ILE A 150 -39.12 -12.43 33.05
CA ILE A 150 -39.56 -12.49 31.66
C ILE A 150 -39.98 -13.93 31.40
N SER A 151 -41.10 -14.14 30.70
CA SER A 151 -41.57 -15.50 30.41
C SER A 151 -40.52 -16.27 29.60
N LYS A 152 -40.33 -17.57 29.87
CA LYS A 152 -39.37 -18.41 29.10
C LYS A 152 -39.63 -18.36 27.59
N ALA A 153 -40.89 -18.20 27.19
CA ALA A 153 -41.28 -18.03 25.78
C ALA A 153 -40.78 -16.70 25.20
N ALA A 154 -40.98 -15.58 25.90
CA ALA A 154 -40.46 -14.28 25.46
C ALA A 154 -38.93 -14.26 25.44
N GLN A 155 -38.25 -14.88 26.41
CA GLN A 155 -36.79 -15.02 26.41
C GLN A 155 -36.30 -15.74 25.14
N LYS A 156 -36.94 -16.85 24.76
CA LYS A 156 -36.58 -17.59 23.54
C LYS A 156 -36.80 -16.76 22.27
N THR A 157 -37.89 -15.98 22.20
CA THR A 157 -38.18 -15.09 21.07
C THR A 157 -37.19 -13.94 20.99
N ILE A 158 -36.86 -13.30 22.13
CA ILE A 158 -35.84 -12.24 22.21
C ILE A 158 -34.49 -12.78 21.73
N GLN A 159 -34.07 -13.96 22.21
CA GLN A 159 -32.82 -14.59 21.79
C GLN A 159 -32.78 -14.82 20.26
N GLY A 160 -33.88 -15.31 19.68
CA GLY A 160 -33.98 -15.49 18.23
C GLY A 160 -33.80 -14.17 17.44
N HIS A 161 -34.38 -13.07 17.93
CA HIS A 161 -34.20 -11.75 17.33
C HIS A 161 -32.76 -11.21 17.52
N GLU A 162 -32.13 -11.47 18.66
CA GLU A 162 -30.74 -11.11 18.91
C GLU A 162 -29.75 -11.85 17.99
N ASP A 163 -29.99 -13.13 17.74
CA ASP A 163 -29.16 -13.93 16.81
C ASP A 163 -29.24 -13.38 15.38
N VAL A 164 -30.46 -13.02 14.93
CA VAL A 164 -30.69 -12.39 13.62
C VAL A 164 -30.00 -11.01 13.56
N LYS A 165 -30.16 -10.19 14.59
CA LYS A 165 -29.48 -8.88 14.70
C LYS A 165 -27.97 -9.03 14.62
N THR A 166 -27.40 -10.02 15.32
CA THR A 166 -25.97 -10.32 15.30
C THR A 166 -25.49 -10.72 13.91
N ALA A 167 -26.23 -11.59 13.22
CA ALA A 167 -25.92 -11.98 11.86
C ALA A 167 -25.96 -10.78 10.89
N HIS A 168 -26.85 -9.80 11.11
CA HIS A 168 -26.87 -8.56 10.34
C HIS A 168 -25.67 -7.65 10.63
N HIS A 169 -25.28 -7.46 11.89
CA HIS A 169 -24.05 -6.74 12.23
C HIS A 169 -22.82 -7.39 11.59
N GLU A 170 -22.71 -8.73 11.62
CA GLU A 170 -21.58 -9.44 11.01
C GLU A 170 -21.52 -9.25 9.48
N ARG A 171 -22.68 -9.22 8.80
CA ARG A 171 -22.71 -8.98 7.35
C ARG A 171 -22.39 -7.53 7.02
N LEU A 172 -22.91 -6.58 7.80
CA LEU A 172 -22.61 -5.16 7.63
C LEU A 172 -21.12 -4.87 7.85
N SER A 173 -20.50 -5.41 8.90
CA SER A 173 -19.08 -5.19 9.13
C SER A 173 -18.22 -5.65 7.96
N LYS A 174 -18.50 -6.82 7.38
CA LYS A 174 -17.80 -7.31 6.17
C LYS A 174 -18.00 -6.37 4.98
N LEU A 175 -19.23 -5.92 4.74
CA LEU A 175 -19.52 -4.99 3.65
C LEU A 175 -18.85 -3.62 3.82
N HIS A 176 -18.79 -3.10 5.05
CA HIS A 176 -18.07 -1.87 5.36
C HIS A 176 -16.56 -2.04 5.23
N PHE A 177 -16.03 -3.18 5.72
CA PHE A 177 -14.62 -3.55 5.58
C PHE A 177 -14.19 -3.63 4.10
N ASP A 178 -14.98 -4.32 3.26
CA ASP A 178 -14.72 -4.44 1.82
C ASP A 178 -14.79 -3.09 1.06
N ASP A 179 -15.60 -2.16 1.55
CA ASP A 179 -15.74 -0.79 1.01
C ASP A 179 -14.75 0.20 1.63
N LYS A 180 -13.87 -0.25 2.54
CA LYS A 180 -12.90 0.58 3.29
C LYS A 180 -13.56 1.67 4.16
N GLU A 181 -14.79 1.43 4.61
CA GLU A 181 -15.52 2.28 5.56
C GLU A 181 -15.18 1.82 6.99
N TRP A 182 -13.96 2.13 7.43
CA TRP A 182 -13.37 1.50 8.62
C TRP A 182 -14.10 1.82 9.92
N LYS A 183 -14.62 3.05 10.07
CA LYS A 183 -15.32 3.47 11.29
C LYS A 183 -16.61 2.67 11.49
N GLU A 184 -17.40 2.52 10.43
CA GLU A 184 -18.62 1.73 10.39
C GLU A 184 -18.31 0.24 10.57
N ALA A 185 -17.26 -0.27 9.91
CA ALA A 185 -16.80 -1.64 10.09
C ALA A 185 -16.46 -1.92 11.58
N ILE A 186 -15.67 -1.05 12.22
CA ILE A 186 -15.31 -1.14 13.64
C ILE A 186 -16.56 -1.14 14.52
N HIS A 187 -17.51 -0.23 14.27
CA HIS A 187 -18.76 -0.18 15.03
C HIS A 187 -19.53 -1.51 14.97
N HIS A 188 -19.78 -2.03 13.77
CA HIS A 188 -20.49 -3.29 13.60
C HIS A 188 -19.70 -4.50 14.13
N LEU A 189 -18.36 -4.49 14.06
CA LEU A 189 -17.51 -5.54 14.62
C LEU A 189 -17.56 -5.56 16.14
N LYS A 190 -17.49 -4.40 16.82
CA LYS A 190 -17.65 -4.32 18.28
C LYS A 190 -18.99 -4.91 18.72
N GLU A 191 -20.06 -4.53 18.02
CA GLU A 191 -21.41 -5.05 18.27
C GLU A 191 -21.50 -6.57 18.05
N THR A 192 -20.82 -7.10 17.04
CA THR A 192 -20.79 -8.55 16.77
C THR A 192 -19.95 -9.29 17.81
N ILE A 193 -18.79 -8.76 18.20
CA ILE A 193 -17.87 -9.38 19.18
C ILE A 193 -18.47 -9.38 20.58
N LYS A 194 -19.23 -8.34 20.95
CA LYS A 194 -19.97 -8.29 22.22
C LYS A 194 -20.93 -9.48 22.35
N ARG A 195 -21.57 -9.88 21.24
CA ARG A 195 -22.57 -10.97 21.21
C ARG A 195 -21.95 -12.34 20.96
N ILE A 196 -20.93 -12.43 20.10
CA ILE A 196 -20.23 -13.68 19.76
C ILE A 196 -18.73 -13.51 20.02
N PRO A 197 -18.29 -13.49 21.30
CA PRO A 197 -16.89 -13.28 21.65
C PRO A 197 -15.98 -14.42 21.16
N LYS A 198 -16.51 -15.63 20.98
CA LYS A 198 -15.72 -16.81 20.58
C LYS A 198 -15.27 -16.77 19.12
N LYS A 199 -15.83 -15.90 18.27
CA LYS A 199 -15.52 -15.86 16.83
C LYS A 199 -14.27 -15.04 16.55
N VAL A 200 -13.14 -15.73 16.55
CA VAL A 200 -11.78 -15.18 16.37
C VAL A 200 -11.64 -14.34 15.08
N SER A 201 -12.29 -14.74 13.98
CA SER A 201 -12.22 -14.01 12.70
C SER A 201 -12.75 -12.58 12.77
N ASN A 202 -13.74 -12.30 13.63
CA ASN A 202 -14.25 -10.94 13.82
C ASN A 202 -13.24 -10.07 14.56
N ILE A 203 -12.46 -10.64 15.49
CA ILE A 203 -11.43 -9.93 16.24
C ILE A 203 -10.23 -9.62 15.34
N GLU A 204 -9.87 -10.55 14.45
CA GLU A 204 -8.86 -10.33 13.40
C GLU A 204 -9.25 -9.13 12.54
N MET A 205 -10.46 -9.15 11.99
CA MET A 205 -10.98 -8.07 11.14
C MET A 205 -11.07 -6.73 11.90
N LEU A 206 -11.39 -6.76 13.20
CA LEU A 206 -11.40 -5.56 14.04
C LEU A 206 -10.01 -4.96 14.15
N SER A 207 -8.98 -5.77 14.39
CA SER A 207 -7.60 -5.29 14.44
C SER A 207 -7.13 -4.70 13.11
N GLU A 208 -7.46 -5.35 11.98
CA GLU A 208 -7.12 -4.85 10.64
C GLU A 208 -7.82 -3.52 10.34
N SER A 209 -9.08 -3.37 10.77
CA SER A 209 -9.83 -2.13 10.59
C SER A 209 -9.19 -0.97 11.37
N TYR A 210 -8.72 -1.22 12.60
CA TYR A 210 -8.00 -0.21 13.37
C TYR A 210 -6.65 0.19 12.77
N ILE A 211 -5.86 -0.78 12.29
CA ILE A 211 -4.58 -0.50 11.60
C ILE A 211 -4.85 0.35 10.34
N SER A 212 -5.88 -0.01 9.57
CA SER A 212 -6.26 0.74 8.37
C SER A 212 -6.73 2.16 8.71
N LEU A 213 -7.53 2.31 9.77
CA LEU A 213 -7.98 3.61 10.25
C LEU A 213 -6.81 4.47 10.77
N PHE A 214 -5.80 3.87 11.42
CA PHE A 214 -4.56 4.57 11.77
C PHE A 214 -3.84 5.09 10.52
N HIS A 215 -3.74 4.30 9.46
CA HIS A 215 -3.08 4.76 8.23
C HIS A 215 -3.80 5.95 7.59
N GLU A 216 -5.13 6.05 7.71
CA GLU A 216 -5.93 7.17 7.20
C GLU A 216 -5.91 8.40 8.12
N THR A 217 -6.07 8.20 9.43
CA THR A 217 -6.24 9.30 10.41
C THR A 217 -4.94 9.76 11.07
N LYS A 218 -3.92 8.91 11.06
CA LYS A 218 -2.67 9.05 11.83
C LYS A 218 -2.88 9.15 13.35
N ASP A 219 -4.04 8.72 13.84
CA ASP A 219 -4.36 8.71 15.27
C ASP A 219 -3.87 7.41 15.93
N PHE A 220 -2.87 7.55 16.82
CA PHE A 220 -2.21 6.46 17.52
C PHE A 220 -3.13 5.67 18.46
N THR A 221 -4.24 6.24 18.92
CA THR A 221 -5.22 5.50 19.74
C THR A 221 -5.77 4.28 19.00
N ASN A 222 -5.84 4.35 17.66
CA ASN A 222 -6.23 3.20 16.84
C ASN A 222 -5.19 2.07 16.87
N LEU A 223 -3.90 2.37 16.96
CA LEU A 223 -2.87 1.32 17.10
C LEU A 223 -2.94 0.62 18.46
N GLU A 224 -3.22 1.37 19.52
CA GLU A 224 -3.44 0.79 20.85
C GLU A 224 -4.65 -0.15 20.83
N HIS A 225 -5.77 0.29 20.23
CA HIS A 225 -6.93 -0.58 20.04
C HIS A 225 -6.62 -1.80 19.17
N ALA A 226 -5.81 -1.65 18.12
CA ALA A 226 -5.36 -2.77 17.29
C ALA A 226 -4.52 -3.77 18.08
N ARG A 227 -3.59 -3.29 18.92
CA ARG A 227 -2.77 -4.12 19.83
C ARG A 227 -3.65 -4.92 20.78
N THR A 228 -4.59 -4.27 21.45
CA THR A 228 -5.52 -4.92 22.38
C THR A 228 -6.40 -5.96 21.67
N ALA A 229 -6.90 -5.65 20.47
CA ALA A 229 -7.65 -6.59 19.65
C ALA A 229 -6.80 -7.79 19.22
N LEU A 230 -5.54 -7.60 18.79
CA LEU A 230 -4.63 -8.69 18.43
C LEU A 230 -4.23 -9.55 19.63
N GLY A 231 -3.98 -8.96 20.79
CA GLY A 231 -3.75 -9.70 22.03
C GLY A 231 -4.95 -10.58 22.41
N THR A 232 -6.16 -10.04 22.25
CA THR A 232 -7.41 -10.81 22.44
C THR A 232 -7.59 -11.90 21.38
N TYR A 233 -7.20 -11.63 20.13
CA TYR A 233 -7.24 -12.60 19.04
C TYR A 233 -6.31 -13.79 19.33
N LEU A 234 -5.06 -13.51 19.72
CA LEU A 234 -4.06 -14.54 20.03
C LEU A 234 -4.44 -15.34 21.27
N SER A 235 -4.93 -14.70 22.35
CA SER A 235 -5.34 -15.42 23.57
C SER A 235 -6.58 -16.30 23.35
N ARG A 236 -7.46 -15.94 22.40
CA ARG A 236 -8.65 -16.73 22.06
C ARG A 236 -8.40 -17.80 21.01
N MET A 237 -7.31 -17.72 20.26
CA MET A 237 -6.89 -18.82 19.39
C MET A 237 -6.51 -20.01 20.26
N LYS A 238 -7.45 -20.94 20.47
CA LYS A 238 -7.13 -22.24 21.05
C LYS A 238 -6.03 -22.87 20.20
N THR A 239 -4.96 -23.35 20.83
CA THR A 239 -3.90 -24.13 20.18
C THR A 239 -4.46 -25.49 19.79
N THR A 240 -5.02 -25.57 18.58
CA THR A 240 -5.50 -26.80 17.97
C THR A 240 -4.66 -27.06 16.72
N ILE A 241 -4.60 -28.32 16.27
CA ILE A 241 -3.88 -28.69 15.05
C ILE A 241 -4.35 -27.86 13.83
N PHE A 242 -5.63 -27.49 13.78
CA PHE A 242 -6.21 -26.68 12.71
C PHE A 242 -5.88 -25.19 12.78
N THR A 243 -5.61 -24.65 13.98
CA THR A 243 -5.29 -23.23 14.16
C THR A 243 -3.79 -22.96 14.15
N LEU A 244 -2.97 -24.00 14.32
CA LEU A 244 -1.51 -23.91 14.31
C LEU A 244 -0.95 -23.22 13.06
N PRO A 245 -1.45 -23.48 11.83
CA PRO A 245 -0.95 -22.78 10.63
C PRO A 245 -1.33 -21.30 10.57
N LEU A 246 -2.38 -20.88 11.30
CA LEU A 246 -2.88 -19.50 11.31
C LEU A 246 -2.17 -18.65 12.37
N PHE A 247 -1.64 -19.27 13.41
CA PHE A 247 -1.00 -18.60 14.55
C PHE A 247 0.18 -17.68 14.12
N PRO A 248 1.11 -18.10 13.24
CA PRO A 248 2.23 -17.25 12.80
C PRO A 248 1.77 -15.98 12.08
N LYS A 249 0.66 -16.04 11.34
CA LYS A 249 0.08 -14.88 10.65
C LYS A 249 -0.42 -13.84 11.67
N GLY A 250 -1.06 -14.29 12.75
CA GLY A 250 -1.49 -13.46 13.86
C GLY A 250 -0.33 -12.80 14.59
N ILE A 251 0.66 -13.61 14.99
CA ILE A 251 1.88 -13.15 15.66
C ILE A 251 2.62 -12.14 14.77
N PHE A 252 2.78 -12.42 13.47
CA PHE A 252 3.45 -11.52 12.54
C PHE A 252 2.79 -10.15 12.47
N ARG A 253 1.45 -10.10 12.49
CA ARG A 253 0.70 -8.85 12.51
C ARG A 253 0.86 -8.09 13.81
N LEU A 254 0.91 -8.79 14.94
CA LEU A 254 1.21 -8.16 16.23
C LEU A 254 2.61 -7.55 16.22
N GLY A 255 3.61 -8.25 15.68
CA GLY A 255 4.98 -7.71 15.51
C GLY A 255 4.98 -6.45 14.64
N ARG A 256 4.21 -6.43 13.55
CA ARG A 256 4.03 -5.23 12.72
C ARG A 256 3.35 -4.08 13.46
N VAL A 257 2.37 -4.34 14.32
CA VAL A 257 1.75 -3.30 15.14
C VAL A 257 2.75 -2.71 16.13
N TYR A 258 3.53 -3.54 16.82
CA TYR A 258 4.60 -3.07 17.71
C TYR A 258 5.64 -2.23 16.96
N GLU A 259 6.02 -2.67 15.77
CA GLU A 259 6.95 -1.94 14.93
C GLU A 259 6.40 -0.56 14.51
N ILE A 260 5.14 -0.49 14.08
CA ILE A 260 4.49 0.79 13.71
C ILE A 260 4.32 1.69 14.93
N TYR A 261 4.07 1.10 16.11
CA TYR A 261 3.98 1.81 17.38
C TYR A 261 5.34 2.34 17.88
N GLY A 262 6.46 1.85 17.30
CA GLY A 262 7.82 2.20 17.73
C GLY A 262 8.35 1.37 18.91
N SER A 263 7.64 0.31 19.32
CA SER A 263 8.11 -0.64 20.34
C SER A 263 8.93 -1.73 19.66
N PHE A 264 10.16 -1.38 19.28
CA PHE A 264 11.04 -2.24 18.48
C PHE A 264 11.49 -3.50 19.22
N GLU A 265 11.75 -3.42 20.53
CA GLU A 265 12.08 -4.60 21.35
C GLU A 265 10.93 -5.60 21.40
N GLY A 266 9.71 -5.12 21.67
CA GLY A 266 8.50 -5.96 21.63
C GLY A 266 8.23 -6.54 20.24
N ALA A 267 8.54 -5.79 19.16
CA ALA A 267 8.47 -6.31 17.81
C ALA A 267 9.46 -7.47 17.58
N LEU A 268 10.71 -7.33 18.04
CA LEU A 268 11.72 -8.39 17.94
C LEU A 268 11.34 -9.63 18.75
N GLU A 269 10.84 -9.46 19.97
CA GLU A 269 10.37 -10.56 20.81
C GLU A 269 9.27 -11.36 20.07
N VAL A 270 8.28 -10.65 19.53
CA VAL A 270 7.16 -11.26 18.79
C VAL A 270 7.61 -11.92 17.50
N TYR A 271 8.54 -11.33 16.74
CA TYR A 271 9.09 -11.98 15.55
C TYR A 271 9.97 -13.18 15.90
N GLY A 272 10.75 -13.10 16.99
CA GLY A 272 11.56 -14.19 17.52
C GLY A 272 10.73 -15.44 17.83
N MET A 273 9.54 -15.26 18.42
CA MET A 273 8.60 -16.37 18.64
C MET A 273 8.22 -17.08 17.32
N ILE A 274 8.09 -16.35 16.20
CA ILE A 274 7.80 -16.96 14.90
C ILE A 274 8.99 -17.75 14.40
N LEU A 275 10.19 -17.17 14.51
CA LEU A 275 11.41 -17.80 14.05
C LEU A 275 11.70 -19.11 14.79
N GLU A 276 11.48 -19.12 16.10
CA GLU A 276 11.70 -20.27 16.97
C GLU A 276 10.64 -21.35 16.79
N LEU A 277 9.35 -20.98 16.85
CA LEU A 277 8.25 -21.95 16.92
C LEU A 277 7.74 -22.39 15.55
N PHE A 278 7.98 -21.61 14.48
CA PHE A 278 7.36 -21.82 13.17
C PHE A 278 8.32 -21.68 11.99
N PRO A 279 9.39 -22.50 11.90
CA PRO A 279 10.38 -22.43 10.82
C PRO A 279 9.82 -22.73 9.42
N LYS A 280 8.65 -23.39 9.35
CA LYS A 280 7.94 -23.72 8.09
C LYS A 280 6.90 -22.67 7.69
N TYR A 281 6.83 -21.53 8.36
CA TYR A 281 5.88 -20.48 8.00
C TYR A 281 6.18 -19.95 6.59
N ASN A 282 5.16 -19.85 5.73
CA ASN A 282 5.36 -19.42 4.34
C ASN A 282 5.95 -18.00 4.19
N LYS A 283 5.83 -17.15 5.23
CA LYS A 283 6.44 -15.82 5.27
C LYS A 283 7.70 -15.76 6.16
N TYR A 284 8.35 -16.89 6.43
CA TYR A 284 9.54 -16.94 7.30
C TYR A 284 10.64 -15.95 6.87
N LYS A 285 10.99 -15.91 5.56
CA LYS A 285 11.97 -14.94 5.03
C LYS A 285 11.55 -13.48 5.24
N LEU A 286 10.24 -13.19 5.17
CA LEU A 286 9.73 -11.85 5.49
C LEU A 286 9.90 -11.53 6.98
N VAL A 287 9.73 -12.51 7.88
CA VAL A 287 10.00 -12.33 9.32
C VAL A 287 11.48 -12.02 9.56
N LEU A 288 12.40 -12.78 8.96
CA LEU A 288 13.84 -12.51 9.03
C LEU A 288 14.17 -11.09 8.54
N TYR A 289 13.56 -10.70 7.41
CA TYR A 289 13.65 -9.34 6.90
C TYR A 289 13.18 -8.29 7.90
N ARG A 290 12.01 -8.48 8.53
CA ARG A 290 11.52 -7.54 9.55
C ARG A 290 12.44 -7.48 10.75
N CYS A 291 12.96 -8.61 11.24
CA CYS A 291 13.93 -8.63 12.33
C CYS A 291 15.15 -7.77 12.01
N ALA A 292 15.75 -7.93 10.81
CA ALA A 292 16.90 -7.12 10.42
C ALA A 292 16.58 -5.63 10.30
N VAL A 293 15.40 -5.26 9.78
CA VAL A 293 14.94 -3.86 9.72
C VAL A 293 14.81 -3.26 11.12
N VAL A 294 14.22 -4.01 12.06
CA VAL A 294 14.05 -3.56 13.44
C VAL A 294 15.38 -3.47 14.17
N MET A 295 16.26 -4.47 14.04
CA MET A 295 17.62 -4.46 14.60
C MET A 295 18.45 -3.28 14.08
N LEU A 296 18.38 -3.00 12.78
CA LEU A 296 19.04 -1.84 12.17
C LEU A 296 18.53 -0.52 12.76
N HIS A 297 17.22 -0.43 13.02
CA HIS A 297 16.65 0.77 13.61
C HIS A 297 17.03 0.94 15.09
N LEU A 298 17.01 -0.15 15.87
CA LEU A 298 17.51 -0.16 17.25
C LEU A 298 18.99 0.24 17.30
N ALA A 299 19.81 -0.23 16.36
CA ALA A 299 21.23 0.13 16.25
C ALA A 299 21.49 1.61 15.93
N ASN A 300 20.46 2.39 15.57
CA ASN A 300 20.58 3.85 15.42
C ASN A 300 20.23 4.61 16.72
N LEU A 301 19.72 3.94 17.75
CA LEU A 301 19.45 4.54 19.04
C LEU A 301 20.76 4.69 19.84
N SER A 302 20.89 5.76 20.62
CA SER A 302 22.15 6.13 21.29
C SER A 302 22.66 5.11 22.31
N ASN A 303 21.77 4.27 22.86
CA ASN A 303 22.08 3.37 23.98
C ASN A 303 22.16 1.89 23.55
N ALA A 304 22.07 1.60 22.25
CA ALA A 304 22.00 0.23 21.76
C ALA A 304 23.40 -0.37 21.51
N ASP A 305 23.54 -1.69 21.68
CA ASP A 305 24.72 -2.42 21.22
C ASP A 305 24.72 -2.53 19.69
N VAL A 306 25.29 -1.52 19.04
CA VAL A 306 25.36 -1.42 17.58
C VAL A 306 26.09 -2.63 16.99
N GLY A 307 27.11 -3.14 17.65
CA GLY A 307 27.92 -4.25 17.15
C GLY A 307 27.14 -5.55 17.09
N GLU A 308 26.50 -5.92 18.20
CA GLU A 308 25.73 -7.15 18.25
C GLU A 308 24.50 -7.09 17.34
N LEU A 309 23.75 -5.98 17.36
CA LEU A 309 22.53 -5.82 16.56
C LEU A 309 22.82 -5.85 15.06
N THR A 310 23.84 -5.11 14.60
CA THR A 310 24.18 -5.09 13.16
C THR A 310 24.77 -6.41 12.69
N ARG A 311 25.54 -7.12 13.52
CA ARG A 311 26.05 -8.45 13.21
C ARG A 311 24.91 -9.46 13.03
N LYS A 312 23.98 -9.53 13.98
CA LYS A 312 22.79 -10.40 13.87
C LYS A 312 21.94 -10.02 12.65
N ALA A 313 21.67 -8.73 12.44
CA ALA A 313 20.90 -8.26 11.29
C ALA A 313 21.55 -8.66 9.96
N ARG A 314 22.89 -8.60 9.89
CA ARG A 314 23.68 -9.03 8.73
C ARG A 314 23.49 -10.53 8.45
N GLU A 315 23.64 -11.39 9.45
CA GLU A 315 23.46 -12.84 9.33
C GLU A 315 22.06 -13.18 8.76
N LEU A 316 21.00 -12.50 9.25
CA LEU A 316 19.63 -12.69 8.74
C LEU A 316 19.49 -12.25 7.27
N MET A 317 20.20 -11.20 6.84
CA MET A 317 20.14 -10.69 5.47
C MET A 317 20.97 -11.52 4.49
N GLU A 318 22.12 -12.03 4.92
CA GLU A 318 22.91 -12.99 4.12
C GLU A 318 22.06 -14.23 3.81
N TYR A 319 21.36 -14.78 4.81
CA TYR A 319 20.41 -15.89 4.59
C TYR A 319 19.27 -15.53 3.61
N CYS A 320 18.72 -14.31 3.72
CA CYS A 320 17.68 -13.85 2.79
C CYS A 320 18.21 -13.70 1.35
N LEU A 321 19.47 -13.32 1.17
CA LEU A 321 20.10 -13.14 -0.14
C LEU A 321 20.49 -14.48 -0.77
N GLU A 322 21.11 -15.39 -0.01
CA GLU A 322 21.50 -16.73 -0.49
C GLU A 322 20.28 -17.52 -0.98
N SER A 323 19.22 -17.52 -0.17
CA SER A 323 18.00 -18.27 -0.47
C SER A 323 17.12 -17.65 -1.56
N SER A 324 17.47 -16.45 -2.05
CA SER A 324 16.74 -15.79 -3.15
C SER A 324 17.17 -16.29 -4.54
N VAL A 325 18.29 -17.02 -4.61
CA VAL A 325 18.85 -17.55 -5.87
C VAL A 325 18.17 -18.87 -6.27
N THR A 326 17.74 -19.67 -5.30
CA THR A 326 17.34 -21.07 -5.52
C THR A 326 15.84 -21.33 -5.43
N ASP A 327 15.07 -20.49 -4.73
CA ASP A 327 13.66 -20.77 -4.43
C ASP A 327 12.68 -19.88 -5.18
N GLN A 328 11.69 -20.50 -5.83
CA GLN A 328 10.39 -19.90 -6.21
C GLN A 328 9.51 -19.59 -4.99
N MET A 329 10.10 -19.35 -3.81
CA MET A 329 9.33 -19.00 -2.62
C MET A 329 8.65 -17.65 -2.83
N ASP A 330 7.42 -17.55 -2.33
CA ASP A 330 6.47 -16.46 -2.50
C ASP A 330 6.98 -15.16 -1.83
N MET A 331 7.99 -14.55 -2.43
CA MET A 331 8.51 -13.22 -2.14
C MET A 331 7.63 -12.15 -2.79
N SER A 332 6.34 -12.42 -3.02
CA SER A 332 5.40 -11.48 -3.67
C SER A 332 5.36 -10.09 -3.03
N HIS A 333 5.81 -9.98 -1.77
CA HIS A 333 5.86 -8.73 -1.04
C HIS A 333 7.27 -8.16 -0.82
N LEU A 334 8.35 -8.91 -1.10
CA LEU A 334 9.72 -8.45 -0.83
C LEU A 334 10.56 -8.51 -2.11
N SER A 335 10.91 -7.34 -2.65
CA SER A 335 11.76 -7.32 -3.83
C SER A 335 13.22 -7.48 -3.44
N ARG A 336 14.03 -8.10 -4.32
CA ARG A 336 15.49 -8.21 -4.12
C ARG A 336 16.14 -6.87 -3.80
N GLU A 337 15.67 -5.80 -4.43
CA GLU A 337 16.09 -4.43 -4.15
C GLU A 337 15.87 -4.06 -2.67
N ASP A 338 14.73 -4.43 -2.07
CA ASP A 338 14.42 -4.10 -0.67
C ASP A 338 15.35 -4.84 0.32
N VAL A 339 15.74 -6.08 -0.01
CA VAL A 339 16.73 -6.85 0.79
C VAL A 339 18.12 -6.23 0.67
N CYS A 340 18.58 -5.98 -0.56
CA CYS A 340 19.88 -5.35 -0.80
C CYS A 340 19.96 -3.95 -0.15
N MET A 341 18.87 -3.17 -0.17
CA MET A 341 18.80 -1.87 0.50
C MET A 341 19.04 -1.99 2.01
N VAL A 342 18.37 -2.92 2.69
CA VAL A 342 18.57 -3.13 4.13
C VAL A 342 19.98 -3.64 4.42
N TYR A 343 20.46 -4.59 3.62
CA TYR A 343 21.82 -5.12 3.74
C TYR A 343 22.90 -4.06 3.58
N ALA A 344 22.79 -3.19 2.57
CA ALA A 344 23.71 -2.06 2.37
C ALA A 344 23.68 -1.09 3.56
N ARG A 345 22.52 -0.84 4.16
CA ARG A 345 22.43 0.01 5.36
C ARG A 345 23.09 -0.63 6.58
N ILE A 346 22.95 -1.94 6.76
CA ILE A 346 23.62 -2.68 7.83
C ILE A 346 25.15 -2.59 7.64
N LEU A 347 25.65 -2.84 6.43
CA LEU A 347 27.09 -2.75 6.12
C LEU A 347 27.64 -1.33 6.32
N ALA A 348 26.90 -0.30 5.90
CA ALA A 348 27.29 1.09 6.14
C ALA A 348 27.37 1.39 7.65
N LYS A 349 26.39 0.90 8.42
CA LYS A 349 26.39 1.06 9.88
C LYS A 349 27.54 0.33 10.55
N GLN A 350 27.90 -0.86 10.06
CA GLN A 350 29.08 -1.58 10.54
C GLN A 350 30.38 -0.86 10.21
N ASP A 351 30.53 -0.28 9.01
CA ASP A 351 31.74 0.48 8.62
C ASP A 351 31.94 1.75 9.48
N GLU A 352 30.86 2.36 9.98
CA GLU A 352 30.94 3.49 10.92
C GLU A 352 31.60 3.11 12.26
N HIS A 353 31.44 1.86 12.71
CA HIS A 353 31.91 1.39 14.02
C HIS A 353 33.14 0.47 13.95
N TYR A 354 33.24 -0.32 12.89
CA TYR A 354 34.29 -1.30 12.64
C TYR A 354 34.86 -1.03 11.24
N SER A 355 35.93 -0.25 11.17
CA SER A 355 36.61 0.04 9.92
C SER A 355 37.23 -1.26 9.36
N GLY A 356 36.56 -1.87 8.39
CA GLY A 356 37.01 -3.11 7.76
C GLY A 356 36.90 -3.01 6.24
N GLU A 357 38.00 -3.26 5.54
CA GLU A 357 38.05 -3.19 4.06
C GLU A 357 37.01 -4.13 3.41
N THR A 358 36.76 -5.28 4.04
CA THR A 358 35.72 -6.23 3.62
C THR A 358 34.33 -5.60 3.60
N ASN A 359 33.96 -4.80 4.61
CA ASN A 359 32.65 -4.17 4.68
C ASN A 359 32.48 -3.13 3.58
N LYS A 360 33.52 -2.35 3.27
CA LYS A 360 33.51 -1.36 2.17
C LYS A 360 33.35 -2.00 0.81
N SER A 361 34.06 -3.11 0.56
CA SER A 361 33.96 -3.87 -0.68
C SER A 361 32.55 -4.44 -0.87
N MET A 362 32.00 -5.10 0.17
CA MET A 362 30.64 -5.62 0.16
C MET A 362 29.60 -4.51 -0.01
N LEU A 363 29.73 -3.41 0.71
CA LEU A 363 28.83 -2.25 0.60
C LEU A 363 28.83 -1.69 -0.83
N SER A 364 30.00 -1.52 -1.44
CA SER A 364 30.12 -1.05 -2.81
C SER A 364 29.44 -2.00 -3.80
N SER A 365 29.64 -3.31 -3.64
CA SER A 365 29.01 -4.34 -4.45
C SER A 365 27.47 -4.31 -4.32
N THR A 366 26.94 -4.31 -3.10
CA THR A 366 25.50 -4.24 -2.86
C THR A 366 24.87 -2.95 -3.38
N MET A 367 25.55 -1.81 -3.24
CA MET A 367 25.08 -0.53 -3.80
C MET A 367 25.09 -0.52 -5.33
N SER A 368 26.07 -1.17 -5.96
CA SER A 368 26.10 -1.38 -7.42
C SER A 368 24.90 -2.21 -7.89
N GLU A 369 24.58 -3.28 -7.16
CA GLU A 369 23.43 -4.13 -7.45
C GLU A 369 22.10 -3.36 -7.32
N ILE A 370 21.90 -2.60 -6.24
CA ILE A 370 20.69 -1.76 -6.08
C ILE A 370 20.57 -0.79 -7.26
N PHE A 371 21.66 -0.13 -7.63
CA PHE A 371 21.68 0.80 -8.76
C PHE A 371 21.28 0.12 -10.07
N PHE A 372 21.78 -1.09 -10.32
CA PHE A 372 21.41 -1.88 -11.50
C PHE A 372 19.92 -2.25 -11.50
N LEU A 373 19.41 -2.81 -10.39
CA LEU A 373 17.99 -3.17 -10.24
C LEU A 373 17.07 -1.95 -10.48
N ARG A 374 17.44 -0.78 -9.98
CA ARG A 374 16.68 0.47 -10.19
C ARG A 374 16.79 0.98 -11.63
N LYS A 375 17.95 0.82 -12.27
CA LYS A 375 18.17 1.17 -13.68
C LYS A 375 17.27 0.33 -14.60
N GLU A 376 17.16 -0.97 -14.35
CA GLU A 376 16.27 -1.88 -15.08
C GLU A 376 14.80 -1.48 -14.94
N ARG A 377 14.38 -1.09 -13.73
CA ARG A 377 13.01 -0.59 -13.44
C ARG A 377 12.71 0.77 -14.06
N LYS A 378 13.67 1.42 -14.73
CA LYS A 378 13.44 2.67 -15.45
C LYS A 378 12.95 3.81 -14.52
N LEU A 379 13.30 3.80 -13.23
CA LEU A 379 12.88 4.81 -12.27
C LEU A 379 13.48 6.21 -12.59
N THR A 380 12.81 7.27 -12.15
CA THR A 380 13.16 8.68 -12.41
C THR A 380 14.45 9.09 -11.67
N GLY A 381 15.31 9.92 -12.28
CA GLY A 381 16.59 10.35 -11.71
C GLY A 381 17.85 9.86 -12.44
N ARG A 382 17.70 9.40 -13.69
CA ARG A 382 18.71 8.67 -14.49
C ARG A 382 19.94 9.45 -14.99
N THR A 383 20.32 10.55 -14.35
CA THR A 383 21.52 11.29 -14.79
C THR A 383 22.82 10.71 -14.21
N ALA A 384 22.75 9.85 -13.20
CA ALA A 384 23.94 9.25 -12.61
C ALA A 384 24.48 8.10 -13.49
N SER A 385 25.76 8.16 -13.84
CA SER A 385 26.48 7.12 -14.58
C SER A 385 26.91 5.94 -13.70
N THR A 386 27.07 6.16 -12.39
CA THR A 386 27.56 5.17 -11.41
C THR A 386 26.75 5.21 -10.11
N HIS A 387 26.77 4.09 -9.36
CA HIS A 387 26.11 4.00 -8.06
C HIS A 387 26.68 4.99 -7.04
N LEU A 388 27.99 5.26 -7.09
CA LEU A 388 28.66 6.23 -6.23
C LEU A 388 28.09 7.65 -6.39
N ILE A 389 27.82 8.09 -7.62
CA ILE A 389 27.20 9.39 -7.88
C ILE A 389 25.74 9.39 -7.44
N TYR A 390 25.04 8.28 -7.70
CA TYR A 390 23.63 8.13 -7.39
C TYR A 390 23.34 8.24 -5.88
N PHE A 391 24.09 7.52 -5.05
CA PHE A 391 23.88 7.50 -3.60
C PHE A 391 24.53 8.67 -2.83
N LYS A 392 25.42 9.44 -3.47
CA LYS A 392 25.92 10.72 -2.90
C LYS A 392 24.89 11.85 -2.97
N SER A 393 23.83 11.70 -3.75
CA SER A 393 22.78 12.71 -3.91
C SER A 393 21.71 12.59 -2.81
N PRO A 394 21.48 13.61 -1.98
CA PRO A 394 20.39 13.57 -0.99
C PRO A 394 19.00 13.39 -1.60
N LEU A 395 18.80 13.89 -2.83
CA LEU A 395 17.52 13.77 -3.53
C LEU A 395 17.18 12.30 -3.83
N THR A 396 18.20 11.46 -4.07
CA THR A 396 18.02 10.02 -4.24
C THR A 396 17.38 9.41 -3.01
N TRP A 397 17.88 9.73 -1.82
CA TRP A 397 17.38 9.22 -0.56
C TRP A 397 15.99 9.75 -0.21
N ILE A 398 15.69 11.01 -0.52
CA ILE A 398 14.33 11.57 -0.37
C ILE A 398 13.32 10.83 -1.26
N ASN A 399 13.71 10.51 -2.50
CA ASN A 399 12.85 9.74 -3.40
C ASN A 399 12.63 8.31 -2.88
N LEU A 400 13.69 7.65 -2.40
CA LEU A 400 13.59 6.33 -1.77
C LEU A 400 12.68 6.37 -0.53
N ALA A 401 12.84 7.36 0.34
CA ALA A 401 12.01 7.54 1.52
C ALA A 401 10.53 7.69 1.15
N SER A 402 10.24 8.47 0.11
CA SER A 402 8.89 8.66 -0.41
C SER A 402 8.31 7.36 -0.99
N GLU A 403 9.11 6.59 -1.73
CA GLU A 403 8.72 5.27 -2.25
C GLU A 403 8.38 4.29 -1.11
N TYR A 404 9.22 4.20 -0.08
CA TYR A 404 8.96 3.34 1.08
C TYR A 404 7.76 3.81 1.91
N SER A 405 7.53 5.11 2.01
CA SER A 405 6.33 5.66 2.64
C SER A 405 5.06 5.20 1.92
N VAL A 406 5.05 5.24 0.58
CA VAL A 406 3.93 4.75 -0.24
C VAL A 406 3.75 3.23 -0.10
N LYS A 407 4.84 2.47 0.05
CA LYS A 407 4.81 1.02 0.33
C LYS A 407 4.32 0.67 1.76
N SER A 408 3.98 1.66 2.59
CA SER A 408 3.64 1.46 4.01
C SER A 408 4.79 0.85 4.82
N GLU A 409 6.01 1.29 4.52
CA GLU A 409 7.24 0.90 5.21
C GLU A 409 7.88 2.09 5.95
N PRO A 410 7.27 2.54 7.06
CA PRO A 410 7.68 3.75 7.77
C PRO A 410 9.10 3.66 8.33
N THR A 411 9.49 2.51 8.92
CA THR A 411 10.82 2.29 9.52
C THR A 411 11.94 2.51 8.50
N LEU A 412 11.76 1.98 7.29
CA LEU A 412 12.71 2.17 6.19
C LEU A 412 12.68 3.61 5.69
N ALA A 413 11.49 4.19 5.51
CA ALA A 413 11.36 5.56 5.06
C ALA A 413 12.09 6.54 5.99
N VAL A 414 11.99 6.36 7.32
CA VAL A 414 12.73 7.13 8.33
C VAL A 414 14.23 6.97 8.12
N ASN A 415 14.73 5.73 8.03
CA ASN A 415 16.16 5.47 7.80
C ASN A 415 16.68 6.15 6.50
N MET A 416 15.87 6.23 5.45
CA MET A 416 16.22 6.91 4.20
C MET A 416 16.22 8.45 4.37
N TYR A 417 15.26 9.01 5.11
CA TYR A 417 15.24 10.44 5.40
C TYR A 417 16.44 10.87 6.26
N ASP A 418 16.82 10.06 7.24
CA ASP A 418 17.99 10.32 8.09
C ASP A 418 19.29 10.36 7.28
N GLU A 419 19.43 9.47 6.31
CA GLU A 419 20.56 9.47 5.39
C GLU A 419 20.57 10.73 4.51
N ALA A 420 19.40 11.11 3.97
CA ALA A 420 19.28 12.34 3.19
C ALA A 420 19.71 13.57 4.03
N ILE A 421 19.25 13.65 5.28
CA ILE A 421 19.59 14.72 6.22
C ILE A 421 21.10 14.75 6.47
N THR A 422 21.71 13.60 6.69
CA THR A 422 23.15 13.46 6.92
C THR A 422 23.97 13.95 5.72
N LEU A 423 23.59 13.56 4.50
CA LEU A 423 24.27 14.02 3.28
C LEU A 423 24.08 15.52 3.03
N MET A 424 22.91 16.08 3.33
CA MET A 424 22.67 17.52 3.23
C MET A 424 23.55 18.30 4.20
N LYS A 425 23.65 17.86 5.46
CA LYS A 425 24.56 18.44 6.46
C LYS A 425 26.01 18.42 5.98
N LYS A 426 26.50 17.28 5.48
CA LYS A 426 27.86 17.11 4.94
C LYS A 426 28.15 18.03 3.75
N SER A 427 27.16 18.29 2.90
CA SER A 427 27.34 19.11 1.70
C SER A 427 27.50 20.62 1.95
N GLY A 428 27.31 21.09 3.19
CA GLY A 428 27.34 22.51 3.53
C GLY A 428 26.22 23.36 2.90
N LYS A 429 25.38 22.77 2.04
CA LYS A 429 24.23 23.42 1.42
C LYS A 429 23.09 23.51 2.43
N LYS A 430 23.20 24.46 3.37
CA LYS A 430 22.16 24.81 4.36
C LYS A 430 20.90 25.44 3.75
N LYS A 431 20.84 25.74 2.44
CA LYS A 431 19.66 26.39 1.86
C LYS A 431 18.49 25.40 1.71
N PRO A 432 17.28 25.76 2.21
CA PRO A 432 16.41 24.81 2.89
C PRO A 432 15.50 24.06 1.92
N LEU A 433 15.19 22.81 2.28
CA LEU A 433 14.15 21.96 1.67
C LEU A 433 12.80 22.66 1.43
N GLU A 434 12.54 23.78 2.12
CA GLU A 434 11.31 24.55 2.04
C GLU A 434 10.94 25.01 0.62
N MET A 435 11.94 25.22 -0.27
CA MET A 435 11.66 25.76 -1.60
C MET A 435 11.10 24.75 -2.61
N ARG A 436 11.22 23.43 -2.38
CA ARG A 436 10.73 22.41 -3.33
C ARG A 436 9.55 21.56 -2.84
N LEU A 437 9.38 21.39 -1.53
CA LEU A 437 8.16 20.74 -1.01
C LEU A 437 6.88 21.55 -1.32
N ARG A 438 7.00 22.86 -1.58
CA ARG A 438 5.88 23.71 -2.03
C ARG A 438 5.41 23.44 -3.47
N HIS A 439 6.20 22.78 -4.33
CA HIS A 439 5.81 22.59 -5.73
C HIS A 439 5.03 21.29 -6.01
N ASN A 440 5.13 20.28 -5.15
CA ASN A 440 4.38 19.02 -5.30
C ASN A 440 3.01 19.00 -4.61
N THR A 441 2.64 20.03 -3.84
CA THR A 441 1.30 20.19 -3.24
C THR A 441 0.35 21.06 -4.08
N SER A 442 0.74 21.42 -5.31
CA SER A 442 -0.07 22.28 -6.20
C SER A 442 -1.34 21.62 -6.77
N SER A 443 -1.69 20.39 -6.38
CA SER A 443 -2.95 19.73 -6.74
C SER A 443 -4.04 19.77 -5.65
N GLY A 444 -3.84 20.46 -4.53
CA GLY A 444 -4.83 20.45 -3.45
C GLY A 444 -4.71 21.61 -2.46
N LYS A 445 -4.85 22.84 -2.93
CA LYS A 445 -5.23 23.98 -2.07
C LYS A 445 -6.62 24.47 -2.45
N LYS A 446 -7.62 23.75 -1.94
CA LYS A 446 -8.90 24.32 -1.52
C LYS A 446 -9.31 23.59 -0.25
N GLU A 447 -9.65 24.38 0.76
CA GLU A 447 -10.30 24.02 2.02
C GLU A 447 -9.43 23.31 3.06
N LEU A 448 -8.95 24.12 4.02
CA LEU A 448 -8.86 23.80 5.45
C LEU A 448 -8.64 25.14 6.18
N GLU A 449 -9.77 25.75 6.56
CA GLU A 449 -9.94 26.40 7.88
C GLU A 449 -10.33 25.32 8.88
#